data_AF-A0A2I0J9Q5-F1
#
_entry.id   AF-A0A2I0J9Q5-F1
#
_cell.length_a   1.000
_cell.length_b   1.000
_cell.length_c   1.000
_cell.angle_alpha   90.00
_cell.angle_beta   90.00
_cell.angle_gamma   90.00
#
_symmetry.space_group_name_H-M   'P 1'
#
loop_
_entity.id
_entity.type
_entity.pdbx_description
1 polymer ?
#
loop_
_entity_poly.entity_id
_entity_poly.type
_entity_poly.pdbx_seq_one_letter_code
_entity_poly.pdbx_strand_id
1 'polypeptide(L)'
;MWFSFWRSRNRFSVDELRYLTDQLLKFQVVNEVNKDFVIEALRSIAELITYGDQHDSSFFDFFMEKQVMGEFVRILRISRTVSVSLQLLQTMSIMIQNIKNEHAICEFEKLY
;
A
#
# COMPACT_ATOMS: atom_id res chain seq x y z
N MET A 1 12.58 2.94 16.50
CA MET A 1 13.31 4.12 15.98
C MET A 1 13.00 4.48 14.52
N TRP A 2 12.03 3.84 13.85
CA TRP A 2 11.76 4.10 12.41
C TRP A 2 10.70 5.20 12.19
N PHE A 3 9.86 5.47 13.20
CA PHE A 3 8.88 6.57 13.21
C PHE A 3 9.48 7.95 12.90
N SER A 4 10.77 8.18 13.18
CA SER A 4 11.40 9.48 12.98
C SER A 4 11.80 9.75 11.53
N PHE A 5 12.00 8.72 10.71
CA PHE A 5 12.46 8.89 9.32
C PHE A 5 11.35 9.36 8.38
N TRP A 6 10.09 9.07 8.73
CA TRP A 6 8.90 9.40 7.94
C TRP A 6 8.30 10.77 8.26
N ARG A 7 8.84 11.50 9.24
CA ARG A 7 8.25 12.75 9.76
C ARG A 7 8.68 14.00 8.99
N SER A 8 9.74 13.93 8.17
CA SER A 8 10.32 15.11 7.49
C SER A 8 9.90 15.28 6.03
N ARG A 9 9.31 14.25 5.40
CA ARG A 9 8.78 14.35 4.04
C ARG A 9 7.31 14.76 4.09
N ASN A 10 6.84 15.36 3.01
CA ASN A 10 5.43 15.71 2.85
C ASN A 10 4.61 14.40 2.86
N ARG A 11 4.10 14.03 4.04
CA ARG A 11 3.54 12.70 4.35
C ARG A 11 2.41 12.30 3.41
N PHE A 12 1.71 13.28 2.83
CA PHE A 12 0.62 13.11 1.89
C PHE A 12 1.01 13.65 0.52
N SER A 13 1.81 12.88 -0.21
CA SER A 13 2.20 13.19 -1.60
C SER A 13 2.31 11.91 -2.42
N VAL A 14 2.03 12.02 -3.73
CA VAL A 14 2.21 10.90 -4.68
C VAL A 14 3.69 10.49 -4.77
N ASP A 15 4.63 11.41 -4.58
CA ASP A 15 6.06 11.10 -4.52
C ASP A 15 6.40 10.18 -3.34
N GLU A 16 5.77 10.38 -2.18
CA GLU A 16 5.98 9.50 -1.03
C GLU A 16 5.35 8.13 -1.26
N LEU A 17 4.16 8.07 -1.87
CA LEU A 17 3.51 6.83 -2.28
C LEU A 17 4.40 6.04 -3.26
N ARG A 18 5.02 6.73 -4.23
CA ARG A 18 5.98 6.16 -5.17
C ARG A 18 7.21 5.61 -4.46
N TYR A 19 7.82 6.42 -3.60
CA TYR A 19 8.99 6.01 -2.84
C TYR A 19 8.72 4.75 -2.01
N LEU A 20 7.58 4.70 -1.30
CA LEU A 20 7.15 3.56 -0.51
C LEU A 20 6.99 2.29 -1.34
N THR A 21 6.29 2.40 -2.47
CA THR A 21 6.06 1.29 -3.40
C THR A 21 7.40 0.76 -3.94
N ASP A 22 8.31 1.66 -4.32
CA ASP A 22 9.66 1.30 -4.79
C ASP A 22 10.51 0.63 -3.71
N GLN A 23 10.33 0.96 -2.42
CA GLN A 23 11.00 0.23 -1.35
C GLN A 23 10.45 -1.19 -1.20
N LEU A 24 9.13 -1.38 -1.29
CA LEU A 24 8.53 -2.71 -1.18
C LEU A 24 9.01 -3.65 -2.29
N LEU A 25 9.13 -3.15 -3.52
CA LEU A 25 9.62 -3.91 -4.68
C LEU A 25 11.01 -4.54 -4.48
N LYS A 26 11.86 -3.95 -3.63
CA LYS A 26 13.21 -4.44 -3.36
C LYS A 26 13.25 -5.70 -2.49
N PHE A 27 12.18 -5.98 -1.75
CA PHE A 27 12.15 -7.15 -0.88
C PHE A 27 11.84 -8.42 -1.66
N GLN A 28 12.76 -9.39 -1.61
CA GLN A 28 12.53 -10.73 -2.17
C GLN A 28 11.99 -11.72 -1.14
N VAL A 29 12.21 -11.47 0.15
CA VAL A 29 11.71 -12.27 1.27
C VAL A 29 11.41 -11.35 2.44
N VAL A 30 10.26 -11.54 3.09
CA VAL A 30 9.93 -10.87 4.34
C VAL A 30 10.11 -11.84 5.52
N ASN A 31 10.89 -11.43 6.51
CA ASN A 31 11.30 -12.22 7.67
C ASN A 31 11.30 -11.37 8.95
N GLU A 32 11.69 -11.96 10.07
CA GLU A 32 11.71 -11.28 11.37
C GLU A 32 12.57 -10.01 11.43
N VAL A 33 13.57 -9.87 10.55
CA VAL A 33 14.48 -8.72 10.54
C VAL A 33 13.85 -7.50 9.87
N ASN A 34 13.08 -7.72 8.80
CA ASN A 34 12.52 -6.63 7.98
C ASN A 34 11.00 -6.46 8.13
N LYS A 35 10.32 -7.34 8.88
CA LYS A 35 8.86 -7.33 9.03
C LYS A 35 8.29 -5.97 9.46
N ASP A 36 8.94 -5.30 10.42
CA ASP A 36 8.39 -4.06 10.99
C ASP A 36 8.40 -2.94 9.95
N PHE A 37 9.45 -2.86 9.13
CA PHE A 37 9.49 -1.91 8.02
C PHE A 37 8.38 -2.17 7.00
N VAL A 38 8.24 -3.43 6.58
CA VAL A 38 7.26 -3.82 5.57
C VAL A 38 5.85 -3.51 6.07
N ILE A 39 5.55 -3.85 7.33
CA ILE A 39 4.29 -3.53 7.99
C ILE A 39 4.00 -2.02 7.95
N GLU A 40 4.96 -1.19 8.34
CA GLU A 40 4.76 0.25 8.35
C GLU A 40 4.58 0.80 6.94
N ALA A 41 5.39 0.36 5.98
CA ALA A 41 5.27 0.78 4.59
C ALA A 41 3.90 0.43 4.00
N LEU A 42 3.40 -0.79 4.24
CA LEU A 42 2.07 -1.22 3.82
C LEU A 42 0.96 -0.34 4.42
N ARG A 43 1.07 -0.02 5.71
CA ARG A 43 0.09 0.84 6.39
C ARG A 43 0.13 2.26 5.83
N SER A 44 1.32 2.82 5.59
CA SER A 44 1.47 4.16 5.02
C SER A 44 0.94 4.25 3.59
N ILE A 45 1.21 3.25 2.75
CA ILE A 45 0.65 3.18 1.40
C ILE A 45 -0.89 3.15 1.46
N ALA A 46 -1.46 2.30 2.32
CA ALA A 46 -2.90 2.20 2.49
C ALA A 46 -3.55 3.50 2.95
N GLU A 47 -2.91 4.20 3.90
CA GLU A 47 -3.35 5.50 4.39
C GLU A 47 -3.30 6.54 3.26
N LEU A 48 -2.22 6.58 2.49
CA LEU A 48 -2.07 7.49 1.35
C LEU A 48 -3.13 7.26 0.27
N ILE A 49 -3.43 6.02 -0.07
CA ILE A 49 -4.46 5.69 -1.06
C ILE A 49 -5.85 6.04 -0.52
N THR A 50 -6.14 5.67 0.73
CA THR A 50 -7.47 5.85 1.32
C THR A 50 -7.82 7.31 1.59
N TYR A 51 -6.87 8.08 2.14
CA TYR A 51 -7.09 9.48 2.50
C TYR A 51 -6.68 10.45 1.38
N GLY A 52 -5.63 10.13 0.63
CA GLY A 52 -5.15 10.96 -0.48
C GLY A 52 -6.16 11.00 -1.62
N ASP A 53 -6.74 9.87 -2.01
CA ASP A 53 -7.76 9.79 -3.07
C ASP A 53 -9.00 10.66 -2.79
N GLN A 54 -9.40 10.79 -1.51
CA GLN A 54 -10.51 11.66 -1.13
C GLN A 54 -10.28 13.14 -1.45
N HIS A 55 -9.02 13.55 -1.66
CA HIS A 55 -8.62 14.94 -1.89
C HIS A 55 -8.01 15.16 -3.29
N ASP A 56 -7.37 14.14 -3.86
CA ASP A 56 -6.63 14.20 -5.11
C ASP A 56 -6.66 12.83 -5.83
N SER A 57 -7.28 12.76 -7.00
CA SER A 57 -7.46 11.53 -7.77
C SER A 57 -6.14 10.92 -8.27
N SER A 58 -5.05 11.70 -8.31
CA SER A 58 -3.74 11.21 -8.76
C SER A 58 -3.18 10.07 -7.90
N PHE A 59 -3.63 9.95 -6.65
CA PHE A 59 -3.29 8.83 -5.77
C PHE A 59 -3.91 7.52 -6.28
N PHE A 60 -5.17 7.55 -6.73
CA PHE A 60 -5.84 6.38 -7.30
C PHE A 60 -5.31 6.05 -8.69
N ASP A 61 -5.03 7.04 -9.52
CA ASP A 61 -4.37 6.83 -10.82
C ASP A 61 -3.02 6.11 -10.65
N PHE A 62 -2.20 6.55 -9.68
CA PHE A 62 -0.94 5.88 -9.33
C PHE A 62 -1.18 4.45 -8.83
N PHE A 63 -2.17 4.24 -7.95
CA PHE A 63 -2.51 2.93 -7.40
C PHE A 63 -2.81 1.92 -8.51
N MET A 64 -3.60 2.34 -9.49
CA MET A 64 -3.95 1.54 -10.67
C MET A 64 -2.73 1.32 -11.59
N GLU A 65 -2.03 2.39 -11.96
CA GLU A 65 -0.87 2.33 -12.89
C GLU A 65 0.23 1.41 -12.37
N LYS A 66 0.53 1.46 -11.07
CA LYS A 66 1.59 0.65 -10.45
C LYS A 66 1.11 -0.70 -9.92
N GLN A 67 -0.15 -1.06 -10.12
CA GLN A 67 -0.74 -2.32 -9.63
C GLN A 67 -0.41 -2.56 -8.15
N VAL A 68 -0.58 -1.53 -7.30
CA VAL A 68 -0.15 -1.58 -5.89
C VAL A 68 -0.84 -2.72 -5.12
N MET A 69 -2.07 -3.08 -5.48
CA MET A 69 -2.75 -4.26 -4.93
C MET A 69 -2.04 -5.58 -5.29
N GLY A 70 -1.50 -5.68 -6.51
CA GLY A 70 -0.67 -6.82 -6.93
C GLY A 70 0.62 -6.91 -6.12
N GLU A 71 1.21 -5.76 -5.79
CA GLU A 71 2.40 -5.70 -4.93
C GLU A 71 2.10 -6.17 -3.50
N PHE A 72 0.92 -5.83 -2.95
CA PHE A 72 0.47 -6.34 -1.66
C PHE A 72 0.33 -7.87 -1.69
N VAL A 73 -0.26 -8.44 -2.75
CA VAL A 73 -0.34 -9.90 -2.93
C VAL A 73 1.06 -10.52 -3.06
N ARG A 74 2.00 -9.86 -3.74
CA ARG A 74 3.40 -10.34 -3.83
C ARG A 74 4.04 -10.42 -2.45
N ILE A 75 3.90 -9.38 -1.63
CA ILE A 75 4.41 -9.34 -0.25
C ILE A 75 3.80 -10.47 0.59
N LEU A 76 2.49 -10.73 0.48
CA LEU A 76 1.84 -11.87 1.14
C LEU A 76 2.52 -13.20 0.79
N ARG A 77 2.84 -13.42 -0.50
CA ARG A 77 3.43 -14.67 -0.99
C ARG A 77 4.88 -14.89 -0.55
N ILE A 78 5.66 -13.82 -0.43
CA ILE A 78 7.08 -13.90 -0.03
C ILE A 78 7.29 -13.76 1.48
N SER A 79 6.21 -13.54 2.24
CA SER A 79 6.26 -13.43 3.69
C SER A 79 6.46 -14.79 4.35
N ARG A 80 7.44 -14.87 5.24
CA ARG A 80 7.68 -16.03 6.11
C ARG A 80 7.12 -15.83 7.52
N THR A 81 6.47 -14.70 7.78
CA THR A 81 5.95 -14.36 9.10
C THR A 81 4.44 -14.20 9.03
N VAL A 82 3.74 -14.91 9.91
CA VAL A 82 2.26 -14.89 9.96
C VAL A 82 1.75 -13.50 10.35
N SER A 83 2.50 -12.76 11.19
CA SER A 83 2.12 -11.42 11.63
C SER A 83 2.01 -10.42 10.47
N VAL A 84 2.96 -10.45 9.53
CA VAL A 84 2.92 -9.58 8.34
C VAL A 84 1.72 -9.98 7.47
N SER A 85 1.50 -11.28 7.27
CA SER A 85 0.39 -11.75 6.43
C SER A 85 -0.97 -11.35 7.00
N LEU A 86 -1.19 -11.51 8.31
CA LEU A 86 -2.43 -11.10 8.97
C LEU A 86 -2.66 -9.60 8.86
N GLN A 87 -1.62 -8.82 9.13
CA GLN A 87 -1.73 -7.37 9.08
C GLN A 87 -2.01 -6.86 7.66
N LEU A 88 -1.35 -7.43 6.67
CA LEU A 88 -1.55 -7.08 5.27
C LEU A 88 -2.96 -7.43 4.81
N LEU A 89 -3.49 -8.60 5.18
CA LEU A 89 -4.88 -8.97 4.91
C LEU A 89 -5.89 -7.99 5.55
N GLN A 90 -5.63 -7.57 6.80
CA GLN A 90 -6.47 -6.56 7.46
C GLN A 90 -6.41 -5.21 6.74
N THR A 91 -5.21 -4.74 6.40
CA THR A 91 -5.00 -3.48 5.67
C THR A 91 -5.68 -3.52 4.30
N MET A 92 -5.55 -4.62 3.56
CA MET A 92 -6.26 -4.82 2.28
C MET A 92 -7.77 -4.81 2.46
N SER A 93 -8.30 -5.47 3.49
CA SER A 93 -9.74 -5.50 3.76
C SER A 93 -10.30 -4.11 4.03
N ILE A 94 -9.61 -3.30 4.84
CA ILE A 94 -9.98 -1.91 5.10
C ILE A 94 -9.93 -1.07 3.82
N MET A 95 -8.86 -1.21 3.03
CA MET A 95 -8.70 -0.44 1.79
C MET A 95 -9.80 -0.76 0.78
N ILE A 96 -10.10 -2.05 0.56
CA ILE A 96 -11.20 -2.49 -0.31
C ILE A 96 -12.54 -1.93 0.19
N GLN A 97 -12.79 -1.96 1.49
CA GLN A 97 -14.02 -1.42 2.08
C GLN A 97 -14.14 0.10 1.96
N ASN A 98 -13.00 0.81 1.94
CA ASN A 98 -12.94 2.26 1.81
C ASN A 98 -12.93 2.75 0.36
N ILE A 99 -12.59 1.89 -0.61
CA ILE A 99 -12.84 2.15 -2.02
C ILE A 99 -14.37 2.04 -2.24
N LYS A 100 -15.08 3.10 -1.88
CA LYS A 100 -16.49 3.35 -2.20
C LYS A 100 -16.55 4.57 -3.09
N ASN A 101 -16.05 4.42 -4.30
CA ASN A 101 -16.26 5.39 -5.36
C ASN A 101 -16.82 4.59 -6.54
N GLU A 102 -18.02 4.93 -7.01
CA GLU A 102 -18.69 4.24 -8.13
C GLU A 102 -17.77 4.11 -9.36
N HIS A 103 -16.80 5.02 -9.51
CA HIS A 103 -15.75 4.99 -10.52
C HIS A 103 -14.79 3.80 -10.44
N ALA A 104 -14.38 3.34 -9.25
CA ALA A 104 -13.44 2.24 -9.11
C ALA A 104 -14.07 0.89 -9.46
N ILE A 105 -15.35 0.70 -9.11
CA ILE A 105 -16.11 -0.51 -9.44
C ILE A 105 -16.35 -0.57 -10.96
N CYS A 106 -16.71 0.55 -11.59
CA CYS A 106 -16.90 0.61 -13.04
C CYS A 106 -15.61 0.40 -13.87
N GLU A 107 -14.43 0.77 -13.36
CA GLU A 107 -13.15 0.47 -14.01
C GLU A 107 -12.71 -1.00 -13.82
N PHE A 108 -12.93 -1.57 -12.63
CA PHE A 108 -12.64 -2.99 -12.39
C PHE A 108 -13.53 -3.92 -13.21
N GLU A 109 -14.80 -3.58 -13.44
CA GLU A 109 -15.69 -4.34 -14.33
C GLU A 109 -15.31 -4.25 -15.81
N LYS A 110 -14.63 -3.19 -16.26
CA LYS A 110 -14.19 -3.05 -17.66
C LYS A 110 -12.96 -3.90 -18.00
N LEU A 111 -12.28 -4.43 -16.99
CA LEU A 111 -11.08 -5.27 -17.14
C LEU A 111 -11.40 -6.78 -17.13
N TYR A 112 -12.68 -7.15 -17.08
CA TYR A 112 -13.20 -8.53 -17.18
C TYR A 112 -14.38 -8.59 -18.17
#